data_AF-A0A5S3P4Z4-F1
#
_entry.id   AF-A0A5S3P4Z4-F1
#
_cell.length_a   1.000
_cell.length_b   1.000
_cell.length_c   1.000
_cell.angle_alpha   90.00
_cell.angle_beta   90.00
_cell.angle_gamma   90.00
#
_symmetry.space_group_name_H-M   'P 1'
#
loop_
_entity.id
_entity.type
_entity.pdbx_description
1 polymer ?
#
loop_
_entity_poly.entity_id
_entity_poly.type
_entity_poly.pdbx_seq_one_letter_code
_entity_poly.pdbx_strand_id
1 'polypeptide(L)'
;MSKPPWSLLGIKPTSDKEAIHAAYRKQLEKLDLSTSISRFAKLTEAREKALFQAAEMRRETARGGPVEAYAVQKPPEAPALISESTPPPPASSVAPTPTQPRNPPVTLRRSREGTEPTAVPNTYVDPYYDQPLPSQSAERPYRRDYISAPLEFDFGKTKGAVTKVWLALLVTAFLYQCVSGIFEDDSADPEISYSSSPLVFDTDVGESGDVLALELFGEGIDWDYIVKTDPYLAYALAGWITGSATADNDATRAILRTTIVEARTSASRADVIAISEVYLIWLKAAATEEGGACREVTSHAFFDGVPHIRGAELEQEQRLARHMLGSRLLTPREGMGRESVIPSWALQRASESSGLPESTITKSLEDFAHPQRCEATIALLEALLERPADAPLEVLDRL
;
A
#
# COMPACT_ATOMS: atom_id res chain seq x y z
N MET A 1 -19.37 35.70 -15.87
CA MET A 1 -19.21 35.86 -14.40
C MET A 1 -19.94 34.69 -13.73
N SER A 2 -19.23 33.83 -13.04
CA SER A 2 -19.82 32.74 -12.25
C SER A 2 -20.70 33.34 -11.13
N LYS A 3 -21.86 32.72 -10.87
CA LYS A 3 -22.70 33.14 -9.74
C LYS A 3 -21.93 32.89 -8.43
N PRO A 4 -22.01 33.81 -7.45
CA PRO A 4 -21.37 33.59 -6.15
C PRO A 4 -21.96 32.34 -5.48
N PRO A 5 -21.14 31.55 -4.75
CA PRO A 5 -21.56 30.25 -4.21
C PRO A 5 -22.78 30.36 -3.29
N TRP A 6 -22.86 31.44 -2.51
CA TRP A 6 -23.98 31.77 -1.62
C TRP A 6 -25.34 31.84 -2.31
N SER A 7 -25.37 32.32 -3.55
CA SER A 7 -26.63 32.46 -4.31
C SER A 7 -27.23 31.11 -4.70
N LEU A 8 -26.40 30.08 -4.89
CA LEU A 8 -26.87 28.72 -5.20
C LEU A 8 -27.42 28.02 -3.96
N LEU A 9 -26.85 28.31 -2.78
CA LEU A 9 -27.33 27.81 -1.51
C LEU A 9 -28.59 28.57 -1.03
N GLY A 10 -28.82 29.79 -1.52
CA GLY A 10 -29.94 30.63 -1.14
C GLY A 10 -29.74 31.33 0.21
N ILE A 11 -28.49 31.62 0.56
CA ILE A 11 -28.11 32.32 1.79
C ILE A 11 -27.29 33.58 1.47
N LYS A 12 -27.21 34.49 2.44
CA LYS A 12 -26.27 35.62 2.40
C LYS A 12 -24.85 35.12 2.71
N PRO A 13 -23.78 35.82 2.24
CA PRO A 13 -22.42 35.53 2.66
C PRO A 13 -22.31 35.48 4.19
N THR A 14 -21.71 34.41 4.73
CA THR A 14 -21.60 34.20 6.18
C THR A 14 -20.32 33.44 6.52
N SER A 15 -19.73 33.74 7.66
CA SER A 15 -18.61 32.97 8.22
C SER A 15 -19.08 31.75 9.04
N ASP A 16 -20.39 31.57 9.23
CA ASP A 16 -20.96 30.45 9.97
C ASP A 16 -21.01 29.16 9.11
N LYS A 17 -20.30 28.13 9.56
CA LYS A 17 -20.20 26.83 8.88
C LYS A 17 -21.53 26.07 8.96
N GLU A 18 -22.23 26.17 10.10
CA GLU A 18 -23.48 25.45 10.31
C GLU A 18 -24.60 26.00 9.42
N ALA A 19 -24.65 27.33 9.24
CA ALA A 19 -25.58 27.96 8.32
C ALA A 19 -25.40 27.49 6.86
N ILE A 20 -24.15 27.27 6.43
CA ILE A 20 -23.83 26.76 5.08
C ILE A 20 -24.30 25.32 4.92
N HIS A 21 -24.02 24.46 5.90
CA HIS A 21 -24.44 23.06 5.90
C HIS A 21 -25.97 22.93 5.92
N ALA A 22 -26.64 23.71 6.76
CA ALA A 22 -28.11 23.74 6.84
C ALA A 22 -28.75 24.19 5.51
N ALA A 23 -28.18 25.21 4.86
CA ALA A 23 -28.66 25.67 3.55
C ALA A 23 -28.48 24.61 2.47
N TYR A 24 -27.33 23.93 2.45
CA TYR A 24 -27.06 22.84 1.52
C TYR A 24 -28.06 21.69 1.66
N ARG A 25 -28.31 21.22 2.89
CA ARG A 25 -29.33 20.18 3.17
C ARG A 25 -30.72 20.59 2.68
N LYS A 26 -31.14 21.83 2.94
CA LYS A 26 -32.43 22.36 2.48
C LYS A 26 -32.55 22.45 0.95
N GLN A 27 -31.44 22.59 0.22
CA GLN A 27 -31.43 22.55 -1.23
C GLN A 27 -31.43 21.12 -1.76
N LEU A 28 -30.75 20.19 -1.09
CA LEU A 28 -30.80 18.76 -1.42
C LEU A 28 -32.22 18.19 -1.29
N GLU A 29 -32.96 18.55 -0.24
CA GLU A 29 -34.36 18.12 -0.06
C GLU A 29 -35.29 18.53 -1.20
N LYS A 30 -34.95 19.60 -1.93
CA LYS A 30 -35.71 20.08 -3.09
C LYS A 30 -35.25 19.47 -4.41
N LEU A 31 -34.12 18.77 -4.39
CA LEU A 31 -33.51 18.20 -5.58
C LEU A 31 -34.00 16.76 -5.75
N ASP A 32 -34.62 16.49 -6.89
CA ASP A 32 -34.83 15.10 -7.31
C ASP A 32 -33.50 14.52 -7.82
N LEU A 33 -32.88 13.68 -6.99
CA LEU A 33 -31.59 13.05 -7.25
C LEU A 33 -31.62 12.15 -8.49
N SER A 34 -32.79 11.59 -8.82
CA SER A 34 -32.93 10.65 -9.94
C SER A 34 -32.80 11.32 -11.31
N THR A 35 -33.05 12.62 -11.40
CA THR A 35 -33.11 13.34 -12.69
C THR A 35 -32.07 14.46 -12.82
N SER A 36 -31.35 14.82 -11.76
CA SER A 36 -30.60 16.09 -11.69
C SER A 36 -29.15 15.98 -11.21
N ILE A 37 -28.39 14.98 -11.67
CA ILE A 37 -26.97 14.78 -11.31
C ILE A 37 -26.12 16.05 -11.52
N SER A 38 -26.28 16.76 -12.65
CA SER A 38 -25.51 17.99 -12.89
C SER A 38 -25.87 19.15 -11.95
N ARG A 39 -27.08 19.17 -11.37
CA ARG A 39 -27.46 20.16 -10.35
C ARG A 39 -26.90 19.80 -8.99
N PHE A 40 -26.87 18.51 -8.65
CA PHE A 40 -26.21 18.01 -7.46
C PHE A 40 -24.73 18.42 -7.44
N ALA A 41 -23.99 18.14 -8.53
CA ALA A 41 -22.58 18.53 -8.66
C ALA A 41 -22.37 20.03 -8.45
N LYS A 42 -23.19 20.89 -9.08
CA LYS A 42 -23.13 22.35 -8.90
C LYS A 42 -23.43 22.81 -7.47
N LEU A 43 -24.33 22.12 -6.78
CA LEU A 43 -24.69 22.43 -5.40
C LEU A 43 -23.54 22.04 -4.44
N THR A 44 -22.89 20.90 -4.67
CA THR A 44 -21.71 20.46 -3.92
C THR A 44 -20.53 21.39 -4.13
N GLU A 45 -20.25 21.78 -5.38
CA GLU A 45 -19.22 22.77 -5.71
C GLU A 45 -19.49 24.12 -5.02
N ALA A 46 -20.75 24.57 -4.99
CA ALA A 46 -21.14 25.80 -4.31
C ALA A 46 -20.94 25.73 -2.78
N ARG A 47 -21.23 24.58 -2.16
CA ARG A 47 -20.98 24.33 -0.73
C ARG A 47 -19.49 24.46 -0.41
N GLU A 48 -18.63 23.78 -1.15
CA GLU A 48 -17.18 23.80 -0.92
C GLU A 48 -16.59 25.19 -1.07
N LYS A 49 -16.98 25.92 -2.14
CA LYS A 49 -16.57 27.31 -2.33
C LYS A 49 -17.07 28.24 -1.23
N ALA A 50 -18.30 28.05 -0.74
CA ALA A 50 -18.82 28.83 0.37
C ALA A 50 -18.05 28.55 1.68
N LEU A 51 -17.72 27.29 1.97
CA LEU A 51 -16.93 26.90 3.14
C LEU A 51 -15.52 27.50 3.10
N PHE A 52 -14.87 27.46 1.93
CA PHE A 52 -13.58 28.10 1.74
C PHE A 52 -13.64 29.61 2.00
N GLN A 53 -14.63 30.31 1.43
CA GLN A 53 -14.81 31.76 1.67
C GLN A 53 -15.18 32.07 3.12
N ALA A 54 -15.95 31.21 3.80
CA ALA A 54 -16.25 31.36 5.22
C ALA A 54 -15.00 31.28 6.09
N ALA A 55 -14.08 30.36 5.78
CA ALA A 55 -12.82 30.23 6.48
C ALA A 55 -11.95 31.49 6.30
N GLU A 56 -11.89 32.05 5.09
CA GLU A 56 -11.19 33.32 4.84
C GLU A 56 -11.82 34.50 5.62
N MET A 57 -13.15 34.63 5.62
CA MET A 57 -13.82 35.68 6.41
C MET A 57 -13.52 35.56 7.92
N ARG A 58 -13.39 34.34 8.46
CA ARG A 58 -12.95 34.14 9.86
C ARG A 58 -11.52 34.58 10.08
N ARG A 59 -10.60 34.26 9.15
CA ARG A 59 -9.20 34.68 9.21
C ARG A 59 -9.07 36.20 9.18
N GLU A 60 -9.81 36.87 8.30
CA GLU A 60 -9.85 38.33 8.24
C GLU A 60 -10.39 38.95 9.53
N THR A 61 -11.45 38.37 10.11
CA THR A 61 -11.99 38.81 11.40
C THR A 61 -10.98 38.64 12.52
N ALA A 62 -10.22 37.53 12.52
CA ALA A 62 -9.16 37.28 13.50
C ALA A 62 -7.98 38.25 13.35
N ARG A 63 -7.60 38.60 12.11
CA ARG A 63 -6.56 39.61 11.82
C ARG A 63 -7.00 41.03 12.19
N GLY A 64 -8.28 41.34 12.03
CA GLY A 64 -8.88 42.65 12.33
C GLY A 64 -9.35 42.83 13.77
N GLY A 65 -9.27 41.79 14.61
CA GLY A 65 -9.52 41.89 16.04
C GLY A 65 -8.54 42.89 16.68
N PRO A 66 -8.93 43.60 17.76
CA PRO A 66 -8.01 44.48 18.47
C PRO A 66 -6.79 43.65 18.84
N VAL A 67 -5.62 44.07 18.35
CA VAL A 67 -4.34 43.52 18.75
C VAL A 67 -4.16 43.90 20.21
N GLU A 68 -4.79 43.13 21.10
CA GLU A 68 -4.55 43.18 22.52
C GLU A 68 -3.08 42.84 22.65
N ALA A 69 -2.27 43.86 22.97
CA ALA A 69 -0.83 43.78 22.98
C ALA A 69 -0.42 42.66 23.93
N TYR A 70 -0.18 41.47 23.37
CA TYR A 70 0.40 40.37 24.10
C TYR A 70 1.77 40.85 24.54
N ALA A 71 1.85 41.25 25.81
CA ALA A 71 3.10 41.53 26.48
C ALA A 71 4.00 40.33 26.24
N VAL A 72 5.08 40.56 25.48
CA VAL A 72 6.11 39.57 25.19
C VAL A 72 6.58 39.01 26.52
N GLN A 73 6.04 37.86 26.92
CA GLN A 73 6.57 37.11 28.04
C GLN A 73 7.95 36.63 27.59
N LYS A 74 8.97 37.25 28.17
CA LYS A 74 10.38 36.87 28.02
C LYS A 74 10.48 35.35 28.15
N PRO A 75 10.98 34.62 27.13
CA PRO A 75 11.12 33.18 27.19
C PRO A 75 11.86 32.78 28.48
N PRO A 76 11.34 31.82 29.27
CA PRO A 76 12.02 31.37 30.47
C PRO A 76 13.39 30.80 30.08
N GLU A 77 14.41 31.34 30.73
CA GLU A 77 15.82 31.01 30.58
C GLU A 77 16.01 29.50 30.83
N ALA A 78 16.53 28.79 29.82
CA ALA A 78 16.66 27.35 29.85
C ALA A 78 17.61 26.91 30.99
N PRO A 79 17.24 25.92 31.82
CA PRO A 79 18.11 25.42 32.87
C PRO A 79 19.34 24.73 32.28
N ALA A 80 20.51 25.06 32.84
CA ALA A 80 21.81 24.54 32.45
C ALA A 80 21.86 23.01 32.50
N LEU A 81 22.26 22.39 31.39
CA LEU A 81 22.52 20.97 31.25
C LEU A 81 23.70 20.56 32.14
N ILE A 82 23.44 19.64 33.07
CA ILE A 82 24.46 18.98 33.90
C ILE A 82 25.12 17.90 33.04
N SER A 83 26.44 18.03 32.80
CA SER A 83 27.27 16.99 32.18
C SER A 83 27.37 15.79 33.11
N GLU A 84 26.77 14.67 32.72
CA GLU A 84 26.92 13.38 33.39
C GLU A 84 28.11 12.61 32.79
N SER A 85 29.10 12.27 33.61
CA SER A 85 30.31 11.54 33.22
C SER A 85 30.00 10.07 32.92
N THR A 86 30.34 9.63 31.72
CA THR A 86 30.28 8.24 31.28
C THR A 86 31.29 7.37 32.04
N PRO A 87 30.89 6.21 32.60
CA PRO A 87 31.81 5.26 33.22
C PRO A 87 32.59 4.43 32.18
N PRO A 88 33.81 3.97 32.51
CA PRO A 88 34.66 3.20 31.60
C PRO A 88 34.15 1.76 31.36
N PRO A 89 34.45 1.17 30.18
CA PRO A 89 33.99 -0.16 29.81
C PRO A 89 34.71 -1.27 30.60
N PRO A 90 34.01 -2.37 30.98
CA PRO A 90 34.62 -3.51 31.65
C PRO A 90 35.47 -4.36 30.70
N ALA A 91 36.59 -4.85 31.23
CA ALA A 91 37.61 -5.63 30.56
C ALA A 91 37.11 -6.98 30.02
N SER A 92 37.62 -7.35 28.83
CA SER A 92 37.36 -8.58 28.12
C SER A 92 37.77 -9.83 28.92
N SER A 93 36.82 -10.73 29.13
CA SER A 93 37.06 -12.09 29.64
C SER A 93 37.17 -13.06 28.48
N VAL A 94 38.36 -13.63 28.30
CA VAL A 94 38.68 -14.69 27.33
C VAL A 94 37.99 -15.98 27.77
N ALA A 95 37.18 -16.59 26.89
CA ALA A 95 36.62 -17.92 27.08
C ALA A 95 37.31 -18.95 26.15
N PRO A 96 37.50 -20.20 26.60
CA PRO A 96 38.30 -21.21 25.91
C PRO A 96 37.58 -21.96 24.79
N THR A 97 38.39 -22.37 23.82
CA THR A 97 38.11 -23.19 22.64
C THR A 97 37.39 -24.52 22.95
N PRO A 98 36.26 -24.85 22.28
CA PRO A 98 35.66 -26.18 22.36
C PRO A 98 36.37 -27.18 21.45
N THR A 99 36.69 -28.34 22.03
CA THR A 99 37.26 -29.51 21.38
C THR A 99 36.24 -30.20 20.47
N GLN A 100 36.65 -30.46 19.23
CA GLN A 100 35.90 -31.14 18.17
C GLN A 100 35.81 -32.66 18.40
N PRO A 101 34.62 -33.30 18.41
CA PRO A 101 34.51 -34.75 18.40
C PRO A 101 34.47 -35.32 16.97
N ARG A 102 35.20 -36.43 16.79
CA ARG A 102 35.30 -37.25 15.57
C ARG A 102 33.97 -37.88 15.16
N ASN A 103 33.74 -37.92 13.84
CA ASN A 103 32.73 -38.74 13.16
C ASN A 103 32.95 -40.25 13.41
N PRO A 104 31.87 -41.05 13.51
CA PRO A 104 31.86 -42.44 13.07
C PRO A 104 31.21 -42.61 11.67
N PRO A 105 31.56 -43.70 10.94
CA PRO A 105 31.09 -43.94 9.57
C PRO A 105 29.66 -44.48 9.55
N VAL A 106 28.79 -43.84 8.76
CA VAL A 106 27.44 -44.37 8.50
C VAL A 106 27.50 -45.39 7.37
N THR A 107 27.13 -46.62 7.72
CA THR A 107 26.98 -47.78 6.85
C THR A 107 25.77 -47.65 5.93
N LEU A 108 25.99 -47.91 4.64
CA LEU A 108 24.97 -48.25 3.64
C LEU A 108 24.08 -49.41 4.13
N ARG A 109 22.75 -49.21 4.16
CA ARG A 109 21.80 -50.31 4.37
C ARG A 109 20.53 -50.19 3.51
N ARG A 110 20.57 -50.97 2.43
CA ARG A 110 19.57 -51.96 1.97
C ARG A 110 18.15 -51.49 1.61
N SER A 111 17.86 -51.68 0.32
CA SER A 111 16.54 -51.84 -0.31
C SER A 111 15.50 -52.53 0.57
N ARG A 112 14.26 -52.03 0.53
CA ARG A 112 13.09 -52.85 0.81
C ARG A 112 11.96 -52.51 -0.17
N GLU A 113 11.60 -53.54 -0.92
CA GLU A 113 10.39 -53.69 -1.72
C GLU A 113 9.10 -53.29 -0.98
N GLY A 114 8.22 -52.62 -1.73
CA GLY A 114 6.89 -53.13 -2.05
C GLY A 114 5.89 -53.22 -0.90
N THR A 115 4.97 -52.26 -0.82
CA THR A 115 3.61 -52.50 -0.32
C THR A 115 2.64 -51.54 -1.02
N GLU A 116 1.72 -52.12 -1.80
CA GLU A 116 0.55 -51.46 -2.39
C GLU A 116 -0.32 -50.80 -1.30
N PRO A 117 -0.86 -49.58 -1.53
CA PRO A 117 -1.96 -49.07 -0.74
C PRO A 117 -3.28 -49.61 -1.29
N THR A 118 -3.97 -50.41 -0.48
CA THR A 118 -5.37 -50.78 -0.68
C THR A 118 -6.24 -49.53 -0.62
N ALA A 119 -6.97 -49.28 -1.70
CA ALA A 119 -7.97 -48.22 -1.80
C ALA A 119 -9.11 -48.45 -0.79
N VAL A 120 -9.38 -47.44 0.04
CA VAL A 120 -10.59 -47.35 0.86
C VAL A 120 -11.57 -46.42 0.12
N PRO A 121 -12.80 -46.85 -0.19
CA PRO A 121 -13.78 -45.96 -0.80
C PRO A 121 -14.37 -45.05 0.29
N ASN A 122 -13.96 -43.78 0.28
CA ASN A 122 -14.52 -42.77 1.16
C ASN A 122 -15.73 -42.12 0.46
N THR A 123 -16.89 -42.77 0.53
CA THR A 123 -18.18 -42.14 0.19
C THR A 123 -18.69 -41.39 1.41
N TYR A 124 -18.19 -40.16 1.60
CA TYR A 124 -18.87 -39.15 2.40
C TYR A 124 -19.71 -38.29 1.45
N VAL A 125 -21.02 -38.54 1.47
CA VAL A 125 -22.01 -37.72 0.76
C VAL A 125 -22.37 -36.58 1.71
N ASP A 126 -21.92 -35.37 1.38
CA ASP A 126 -22.35 -34.14 2.03
C ASP A 126 -23.80 -33.82 1.59
N PRO A 127 -24.79 -33.80 2.50
CA PRO A 127 -26.19 -33.60 2.13
C PRO A 127 -26.59 -32.12 1.90
N TYR A 128 -25.65 -31.16 1.79
CA TYR A 128 -26.00 -29.74 1.74
C TYR A 128 -25.81 -28.99 0.40
N TYR A 129 -25.43 -29.66 -0.69
CA TYR A 129 -25.37 -29.05 -2.03
C TYR A 129 -26.15 -29.85 -3.07
N ASP A 130 -27.47 -29.73 -3.03
CA ASP A 130 -28.36 -30.26 -4.08
C ASP A 130 -29.33 -29.19 -4.59
N GLN A 131 -28.87 -27.93 -4.68
CA GLN A 131 -29.57 -26.90 -5.44
C GLN A 131 -28.92 -26.73 -6.82
N PRO A 132 -29.67 -26.93 -7.91
CA PRO A 132 -29.19 -26.65 -9.25
C PRO A 132 -28.90 -25.16 -9.38
N LEU A 133 -27.61 -24.82 -9.57
CA LEU A 133 -27.19 -23.48 -9.95
C LEU A 133 -27.96 -23.05 -11.21
N PRO A 134 -28.60 -21.87 -11.22
CA PRO A 134 -29.24 -21.37 -12.43
C PRO A 134 -28.17 -21.14 -13.50
N SER A 135 -28.28 -21.89 -14.59
CA SER A 135 -27.56 -21.65 -15.83
C SER A 135 -27.98 -20.29 -16.40
N GLN A 136 -27.19 -19.25 -16.14
CA GLN A 136 -27.17 -18.02 -16.93
C GLN A 136 -25.72 -17.82 -17.38
N SER A 137 -25.38 -18.15 -18.62
CA SER A 137 -25.59 -17.34 -19.83
C SER A 137 -24.54 -16.24 -19.98
N ALA A 138 -23.88 -16.33 -21.15
CA ALA A 138 -23.03 -15.34 -21.82
C ALA A 138 -21.57 -15.25 -21.35
N GLU A 139 -20.77 -16.20 -21.86
CA GLU A 139 -19.43 -15.93 -22.34
C GLU A 139 -19.40 -14.57 -23.06
N ARG A 140 -18.75 -13.57 -22.47
CA ARG A 140 -18.31 -12.37 -23.18
C ARG A 140 -16.84 -12.60 -23.57
N PRO A 141 -16.50 -12.67 -24.86
CA PRO A 141 -15.10 -12.65 -25.25
C PRO A 141 -14.62 -11.20 -25.12
N TYR A 142 -14.04 -10.84 -23.98
CA TYR A 142 -13.20 -9.64 -23.91
C TYR A 142 -11.81 -9.98 -24.42
N ARG A 143 -11.74 -10.26 -25.73
CA ARG A 143 -10.49 -10.37 -26.47
C ARG A 143 -9.99 -8.95 -26.70
N ARG A 144 -9.14 -8.46 -25.79
CA ARG A 144 -8.34 -7.27 -26.04
C ARG A 144 -7.27 -7.69 -27.05
N ASP A 145 -7.61 -7.62 -28.34
CA ASP A 145 -6.63 -7.72 -29.41
C ASP A 145 -5.68 -6.51 -29.24
N TYR A 146 -4.60 -6.69 -28.48
CA TYR A 146 -3.42 -5.87 -28.65
C TYR A 146 -2.92 -6.17 -30.06
N ILE A 147 -3.18 -5.25 -30.99
CA ILE A 147 -2.50 -5.19 -32.27
C ILE A 147 -1.04 -4.88 -31.96
N SER A 148 -0.28 -5.93 -31.63
CA SER A 148 1.18 -5.94 -31.71
C SER A 148 1.54 -6.00 -33.19
N ALA A 149 1.24 -4.94 -33.94
CA ALA A 149 1.88 -4.73 -35.22
C ALA A 149 3.32 -4.31 -34.90
N PRO A 150 4.35 -5.08 -35.29
CA PRO A 150 5.70 -4.57 -35.25
C PRO A 150 5.75 -3.40 -36.24
N LEU A 151 5.82 -2.17 -35.71
CA LEU A 151 6.27 -1.03 -36.49
C LEU A 151 7.77 -1.22 -36.74
N GLU A 152 8.10 -2.11 -37.68
CA GLU A 152 9.40 -2.13 -38.34
C GLU A 152 9.51 -0.83 -39.16
N PHE A 153 9.96 0.24 -38.50
CA PHE A 153 10.43 1.41 -39.20
C PHE A 153 11.78 1.06 -39.83
N ASP A 154 11.78 0.83 -41.13
CA ASP A 154 12.98 0.68 -41.95
C ASP A 154 13.75 2.03 -41.97
N PHE A 155 14.69 2.19 -41.05
CA PHE A 155 15.62 3.33 -40.99
C PHE A 155 16.76 3.24 -42.02
N GLY A 156 16.67 2.33 -43.00
CA GLY A 156 17.75 2.01 -43.92
C GLY A 156 18.11 3.11 -44.94
N LYS A 157 17.23 4.09 -45.22
CA LYS A 157 17.41 4.96 -46.41
C LYS A 157 17.33 6.48 -46.24
N THR A 158 17.08 7.03 -45.05
CA THR A 158 16.91 8.48 -44.85
C THR A 158 17.80 9.09 -43.76
N LYS A 159 19.02 8.57 -43.60
CA LYS A 159 20.00 8.97 -42.56
C LYS A 159 20.43 10.45 -42.54
N GLY A 160 20.11 11.22 -43.59
CA GLY A 160 20.54 12.63 -43.69
C GLY A 160 19.49 13.67 -43.26
N ALA A 161 18.20 13.40 -43.47
CA ALA A 161 17.15 14.39 -43.27
C ALA A 161 16.50 14.29 -41.88
N VAL A 162 16.25 13.08 -41.41
CA VAL A 162 15.58 12.83 -40.11
C VAL A 162 16.47 13.29 -38.96
N THR A 163 17.78 13.08 -39.06
CA THR A 163 18.76 13.49 -38.05
C THR A 163 18.79 15.02 -37.87
N LYS A 164 18.61 15.80 -38.94
CA LYS A 164 18.59 17.27 -38.87
C LYS A 164 17.32 17.79 -38.20
N VAL A 165 16.17 17.16 -38.46
CA VAL A 165 14.90 17.53 -37.82
C VAL A 165 14.94 17.19 -36.32
N TRP A 166 15.48 16.03 -35.95
CA TRP A 166 15.63 15.63 -34.56
C TRP A 166 16.60 16.54 -33.79
N LEU A 167 17.73 16.91 -34.40
CA LEU A 167 18.68 17.82 -33.78
C LEU A 167 18.08 19.22 -33.59
N ALA A 168 17.31 19.71 -34.56
CA ALA A 168 16.61 20.99 -34.44
C ALA A 168 15.55 20.96 -33.32
N LEU A 169 14.79 19.88 -33.17
CA LEU A 169 13.82 19.72 -32.08
C LEU A 169 14.51 19.66 -30.71
N LEU A 170 15.61 18.91 -30.58
CA LEU A 170 16.37 18.85 -29.33
C LEU A 170 16.98 20.19 -28.94
N VAL A 171 17.55 20.94 -29.91
CA VAL A 171 18.09 22.28 -29.65
C VAL A 171 16.96 23.25 -29.25
N THR A 172 15.80 23.15 -29.88
CA THR A 172 14.64 24.01 -29.54
C THR A 172 14.12 23.71 -28.14
N ALA A 173 14.01 22.42 -27.76
CA ALA A 173 13.61 22.00 -26.43
C ALA A 173 14.63 22.44 -25.36
N PHE A 174 15.93 22.32 -25.65
CA PHE A 174 17.00 22.76 -24.75
C PHE A 174 17.02 24.28 -24.58
N LEU A 175 16.84 25.05 -25.67
CA LEU A 175 16.73 26.50 -25.59
C LEU A 175 15.46 26.94 -24.83
N TYR A 176 14.34 26.23 -25.01
CA TYR A 176 13.13 26.47 -24.23
C TYR A 176 13.36 26.24 -22.73
N GLN A 177 14.04 25.15 -22.35
CA GLN A 177 14.42 24.87 -20.97
C GLN A 177 15.39 25.91 -20.39
N CYS A 178 16.36 26.38 -21.19
CA CYS A 178 17.28 27.44 -20.75
C CYS A 178 16.58 28.79 -20.55
N VAL A 179 15.58 29.12 -21.39
CA VAL A 179 14.82 30.36 -21.24
C VAL A 179 13.82 30.28 -20.09
N SER A 180 13.19 29.14 -19.86
CA SER A 180 12.28 28.96 -18.72
C SER A 180 13.02 28.91 -17.38
N GLY A 181 14.28 28.46 -17.34
CA GLY A 181 15.05 28.35 -16.10
C GLY A 181 15.71 29.64 -15.58
N ILE A 182 15.60 30.77 -16.30
CA ILE A 182 16.24 32.05 -15.91
C ILE A 182 15.24 33.02 -15.23
N PHE A 183 13.96 32.67 -15.11
CA PHE A 183 12.93 33.54 -14.52
C PHE A 183 12.43 33.13 -13.11
N GLU A 184 13.19 32.30 -12.39
CA GLU A 184 12.94 31.99 -10.98
C GLU A 184 14.10 32.51 -10.11
N ASP A 185 14.17 33.83 -9.96
CA ASP A 185 14.92 34.51 -8.91
C ASP A 185 13.91 35.38 -8.14
N ASP A 186 13.96 35.32 -6.80
CA ASP A 186 13.02 35.85 -5.79
C ASP A 186 11.82 34.96 -5.40
N SER A 187 12.05 33.68 -5.05
CA SER A 187 11.14 33.00 -4.12
C SER A 187 11.51 33.36 -2.69
N ALA A 188 10.89 34.44 -2.19
CA ALA A 188 10.64 34.58 -0.76
C ALA A 188 10.06 33.24 -0.27
N ASP A 189 10.77 32.57 0.64
CA ASP A 189 10.29 31.34 1.28
C ASP A 189 8.85 31.56 1.71
N PRO A 190 7.85 30.95 1.03
CA PRO A 190 6.51 31.00 1.56
C PRO A 190 6.61 30.24 2.87
N GLU A 191 6.43 30.92 3.99
CA GLU A 191 6.06 30.27 5.24
C GLU A 191 4.78 29.49 4.94
N ILE A 192 4.92 28.25 4.50
CA ILE A 192 3.84 27.29 4.43
C ILE A 192 3.54 27.00 5.89
N SER A 193 2.71 27.86 6.47
CA SER A 193 2.08 27.65 7.75
C SER A 193 1.20 26.41 7.57
N TYR A 194 1.77 25.24 7.85
CA TYR A 194 1.04 24.00 8.03
C TYR A 194 0.04 24.24 9.15
N SER A 195 -1.16 24.69 8.77
CA SER A 195 -2.29 24.82 9.67
C SER A 195 -2.62 23.41 10.10
N SER A 196 -2.12 23.03 11.27
CA SER A 196 -2.39 21.77 11.98
C SER A 196 -3.84 21.69 12.49
N SER A 197 -4.77 22.27 11.74
CA SER A 197 -6.19 22.01 11.92
C SER A 197 -6.38 20.52 11.69
N PRO A 198 -6.88 19.77 12.68
CA PRO A 198 -7.19 18.36 12.47
C PRO A 198 -8.15 18.31 11.28
N LEU A 199 -7.72 17.66 10.20
CA LEU A 199 -8.57 17.46 9.05
C LEU A 199 -9.75 16.59 9.50
N VAL A 200 -10.87 17.24 9.79
CA VAL A 200 -12.14 16.56 10.05
C VAL A 200 -12.68 16.13 8.69
N PHE A 201 -12.15 15.01 8.19
CA PHE A 201 -12.70 14.34 7.03
C PHE A 201 -13.94 13.56 7.43
N ASP A 202 -14.93 13.57 6.55
CA ASP A 202 -16.15 12.78 6.71
C ASP A 202 -15.81 11.33 6.36
N THR A 203 -15.46 10.53 7.38
CA THR A 203 -15.22 9.08 7.25
C THR A 203 -16.52 8.28 7.33
N ASP A 204 -17.68 8.94 7.24
CA ASP A 204 -18.98 8.28 7.18
C ASP A 204 -19.16 7.65 5.79
N VAL A 205 -18.78 6.38 5.69
CA VAL A 205 -18.96 5.52 4.52
C VAL A 205 -20.23 4.65 4.65
N GLY A 206 -21.02 4.86 5.72
CA GLY A 206 -22.25 4.11 5.98
C GLY A 206 -22.08 2.58 5.95
N GLU A 207 -23.11 1.88 5.47
CA GLU A 207 -23.15 0.41 5.36
C GLU A 207 -22.01 -0.16 4.49
N SER A 208 -21.46 0.62 3.55
CA SER A 208 -20.33 0.17 2.72
C SER A 208 -19.05 -0.01 3.53
N GLY A 209 -18.88 0.75 4.62
CA GLY A 209 -17.75 0.59 5.54
C GLY A 209 -17.77 -0.76 6.24
N ASP A 210 -18.94 -1.20 6.71
CA ASP A 210 -19.06 -2.46 7.46
C ASP A 210 -18.90 -3.68 6.57
N VAL A 211 -19.41 -3.63 5.34
CA VAL A 211 -19.16 -4.69 4.33
C VAL A 211 -17.66 -4.80 4.04
N LEU A 212 -16.98 -3.67 3.88
CA LEU A 212 -15.54 -3.66 3.65
C LEU A 212 -14.76 -4.17 4.86
N ALA A 213 -15.13 -3.74 6.07
CA ALA A 213 -14.49 -4.18 7.31
C ALA A 213 -14.60 -5.70 7.48
N LEU A 214 -15.79 -6.26 7.25
CA LEU A 214 -16.02 -7.71 7.27
C LEU A 214 -15.17 -8.44 6.23
N GLU A 215 -15.07 -7.91 5.01
CA GLU A 215 -14.28 -8.54 3.95
C GLU A 215 -12.76 -8.51 4.24
N LEU A 216 -12.25 -7.37 4.71
CA LEU A 216 -10.82 -7.16 4.90
C LEU A 216 -10.28 -7.79 6.20
N PHE A 217 -11.08 -7.76 7.26
CA PHE A 217 -10.66 -8.17 8.61
C PHE A 217 -11.41 -9.41 9.12
N GLY A 218 -12.47 -9.84 8.46
CA GLY A 218 -13.31 -10.95 8.91
C GLY A 218 -14.26 -10.54 10.03
N GLU A 219 -14.94 -11.53 10.62
CA GLU A 219 -15.96 -11.29 11.64
C GLU A 219 -15.41 -10.57 12.89
N GLY A 220 -16.26 -9.70 13.46
CA GLY A 220 -16.00 -9.00 14.71
C GLY A 220 -15.27 -7.66 14.57
N ILE A 221 -14.97 -7.22 13.34
CA ILE A 221 -14.46 -5.87 13.05
C ILE A 221 -15.49 -5.13 12.21
N ASP A 222 -15.97 -4.01 12.74
CA ASP A 222 -16.81 -3.04 12.02
C ASP A 222 -16.00 -1.80 11.63
N TRP A 223 -16.58 -0.93 10.81
CA TRP A 223 -15.90 0.27 10.35
C TRP A 223 -15.55 1.23 11.50
N ASP A 224 -16.46 1.37 12.46
CA ASP A 224 -16.26 2.21 13.66
C ASP A 224 -15.03 1.78 14.46
N TYR A 225 -14.80 0.46 14.58
CA TYR A 225 -13.61 -0.07 15.22
C TYR A 225 -12.33 0.32 14.47
N ILE A 226 -12.32 0.25 13.14
CA ILE A 226 -11.17 0.65 12.32
C ILE A 226 -10.89 2.14 12.50
N VAL A 227 -11.89 3.00 12.36
CA VAL A 227 -11.79 4.46 12.55
C VAL A 227 -11.22 4.80 13.92
N LYS A 228 -11.69 4.11 14.97
CA LYS A 228 -11.23 4.35 16.34
C LYS A 228 -9.81 3.86 16.59
N THR A 229 -9.43 2.73 15.99
CA THR A 229 -8.16 2.04 16.27
C THR A 229 -7.01 2.61 15.45
N ASP A 230 -7.25 2.85 14.16
CA ASP A 230 -6.31 3.41 13.21
C ASP A 230 -7.02 4.39 12.25
N PRO A 231 -7.15 5.67 12.63
CA PRO A 231 -7.79 6.69 11.80
C PRO A 231 -7.07 6.93 10.46
N TYR A 232 -5.76 6.68 10.40
CA TYR A 232 -4.99 6.87 9.18
C TYR A 232 -5.34 5.79 8.16
N LEU A 233 -5.38 4.53 8.59
CA LEU A 233 -5.83 3.43 7.74
C LEU A 233 -7.28 3.62 7.30
N ALA A 234 -8.17 4.00 8.22
CA ALA A 234 -9.57 4.28 7.90
C ALA A 234 -9.70 5.37 6.82
N TYR A 235 -8.91 6.44 6.94
CA TYR A 235 -8.85 7.50 5.93
C TYR A 235 -8.35 6.98 4.58
N ALA A 236 -7.26 6.22 4.57
CA ALA A 236 -6.72 5.62 3.35
C ALA A 236 -7.76 4.74 2.65
N LEU A 237 -8.46 3.87 3.39
CA LEU A 237 -9.51 3.01 2.85
C LEU A 237 -10.73 3.82 2.35
N ALA A 238 -11.20 4.80 3.11
CA ALA A 238 -12.36 5.63 2.75
C ALA A 238 -12.17 6.43 1.45
N GLY A 239 -10.93 6.89 1.20
CA GLY A 239 -10.60 7.62 -0.03
C GLY A 239 -10.90 6.81 -1.30
N TRP A 240 -10.74 5.49 -1.25
CA TRP A 240 -11.00 4.61 -2.39
C TRP A 240 -12.46 4.19 -2.51
N ILE A 241 -13.15 4.01 -1.38
CA ILE A 241 -14.60 3.74 -1.37
C ILE A 241 -15.36 4.90 -2.02
N THR A 242 -14.98 6.13 -1.69
CA THR A 242 -15.69 7.34 -2.15
C THR A 242 -15.27 7.80 -3.55
N GLY A 243 -14.04 7.50 -3.95
CA GLY A 243 -13.50 7.90 -5.26
C GLY A 243 -13.89 6.98 -6.42
N SER A 244 -14.28 5.74 -6.14
CA SER A 244 -14.60 4.75 -7.17
C SER A 244 -16.11 4.61 -7.35
N ALA A 245 -16.59 4.74 -8.60
CA ALA A 245 -18.00 4.53 -8.93
C ALA A 245 -18.45 3.06 -8.77
N THR A 246 -17.49 2.15 -8.72
CA THR A 246 -17.66 0.75 -8.34
C THR A 246 -16.80 0.54 -7.10
N ALA A 247 -17.40 0.23 -5.94
CA ALA A 247 -16.63 -0.21 -4.78
C ALA A 247 -15.86 -1.47 -5.18
N ASP A 248 -14.63 -1.27 -5.66
CA ASP A 248 -13.76 -2.33 -6.11
C ASP A 248 -12.97 -2.76 -4.89
N ASN A 249 -13.34 -3.93 -4.37
CA ASN A 249 -12.74 -4.48 -3.17
C ASN A 249 -11.26 -4.81 -3.41
N ASP A 250 -10.83 -4.93 -4.66
CA ASP A 250 -9.43 -5.16 -5.00
C ASP A 250 -8.57 -3.94 -4.65
N ALA A 251 -9.01 -2.72 -4.94
CA ALA A 251 -8.25 -1.52 -4.62
C ALA A 251 -8.06 -1.33 -3.11
N THR A 252 -9.11 -1.58 -2.33
CA THR A 252 -9.04 -1.48 -0.85
C THR A 252 -8.19 -2.61 -0.25
N ARG A 253 -8.28 -3.82 -0.80
CA ARG A 253 -7.42 -4.94 -0.43
C ARG A 253 -5.96 -4.69 -0.80
N ALA A 254 -5.68 -4.09 -1.96
CA ALA A 254 -4.34 -3.68 -2.36
C ALA A 254 -3.70 -2.76 -1.32
N ILE A 255 -4.42 -1.73 -0.86
CA ILE A 255 -3.96 -0.81 0.19
C ILE A 255 -3.63 -1.56 1.47
N LEU A 256 -4.54 -2.44 1.92
CA LEU A 256 -4.31 -3.23 3.13
C LEU A 256 -3.04 -4.09 2.98
N ARG A 257 -2.86 -4.76 1.84
CA ARG A 257 -1.69 -5.62 1.58
C ARG A 257 -0.40 -4.82 1.53
N THR A 258 -0.37 -3.68 0.85
CA THR A 258 0.79 -2.77 0.83
C THR A 258 1.11 -2.32 2.26
N THR A 259 0.10 -1.90 3.03
CA THR A 259 0.28 -1.46 4.42
C THR A 259 0.83 -2.58 5.31
N ILE A 260 0.35 -3.82 5.12
CA ILE A 260 0.84 -5.00 5.84
C ILE A 260 2.32 -5.26 5.53
N VAL A 261 2.75 -5.12 4.27
CA VAL A 261 4.17 -5.32 3.88
C VAL A 261 5.04 -4.20 4.44
N GLU A 262 4.63 -2.94 4.32
CA GLU A 262 5.37 -1.77 4.82
C GLU A 262 5.59 -1.82 6.34
N ALA A 263 4.63 -2.39 7.09
CA ALA A 263 4.69 -2.51 8.53
C ALA A 263 5.89 -3.33 9.04
N ARG A 264 6.48 -4.22 8.20
CA ARG A 264 7.63 -5.08 8.56
C ARG A 264 8.79 -4.29 9.14
N THR A 265 9.05 -3.11 8.60
CA THR A 265 10.15 -2.23 9.00
C THR A 265 10.10 -1.80 10.47
N SER A 266 8.91 -1.88 11.09
CA SER A 266 8.67 -1.50 12.48
C SER A 266 8.06 -2.61 13.35
N ALA A 267 7.82 -3.78 12.77
CA ALA A 267 7.14 -4.89 13.43
C ALA A 267 8.10 -5.74 14.28
N SER A 268 7.56 -6.52 15.21
CA SER A 268 8.37 -7.48 15.99
C SER A 268 8.81 -8.65 15.11
N ARG A 269 9.81 -9.43 15.55
CA ARG A 269 10.24 -10.65 14.83
C ARG A 269 9.08 -11.59 14.53
N ALA A 270 8.22 -11.82 15.52
CA ALA A 270 7.07 -12.73 15.36
C ALA A 270 6.09 -12.20 14.30
N ASP A 271 5.86 -10.88 14.29
CA ASP A 271 4.98 -10.23 13.32
C ASP A 271 5.60 -10.24 11.91
N VAL A 272 6.90 -9.96 11.77
CA VAL A 272 7.60 -10.05 10.47
C VAL A 272 7.47 -11.44 9.88
N ILE A 273 7.64 -12.50 10.69
CA ILE A 273 7.45 -13.89 10.25
C ILE A 273 6.00 -14.11 9.78
N ALA A 274 5.01 -13.68 10.55
CA ALA A 274 3.60 -13.84 10.18
C ALA A 274 3.24 -13.07 8.89
N ILE A 275 3.80 -11.86 8.71
CA ILE A 275 3.66 -11.09 7.46
C ILE A 275 4.32 -11.83 6.30
N SER A 276 5.51 -12.39 6.48
CA SER A 276 6.20 -13.18 5.46
C SER A 276 5.43 -14.44 5.06
N GLU A 277 4.77 -15.12 6.00
CA GLU A 277 3.92 -16.28 5.69
C GLU A 277 2.71 -15.88 4.82
N VAL A 278 2.02 -14.79 5.16
CA VAL A 278 0.89 -14.31 4.37
C VAL A 278 1.33 -13.77 3.01
N TYR A 279 2.49 -13.10 2.95
CA TYR A 279 3.06 -12.66 1.68
C TYR A 279 3.44 -13.83 0.76
N LEU A 280 3.93 -14.94 1.32
CA LEU A 280 4.16 -16.17 0.56
C LEU A 280 2.87 -16.73 -0.04
N ILE A 281 1.74 -16.67 0.70
CA ILE A 281 0.42 -17.06 0.19
C ILE A 281 0.05 -16.20 -1.02
N TRP A 282 0.21 -14.87 -0.93
CA TRP A 282 -0.09 -13.96 -2.05
C TRP A 282 0.79 -14.23 -3.27
N LEU A 283 2.09 -14.44 -3.08
CA LEU A 283 3.01 -14.77 -4.17
C LEU A 283 2.62 -16.09 -4.85
N LYS A 284 2.27 -17.12 -4.09
CA LYS A 284 1.83 -18.42 -4.63
C LYS A 284 0.54 -18.30 -5.41
N ALA A 285 -0.45 -17.58 -4.87
CA ALA A 285 -1.69 -17.30 -5.59
C ALA A 285 -1.41 -16.53 -6.90
N ALA A 286 -0.60 -15.47 -6.84
CA ALA A 286 -0.22 -14.69 -8.02
C ALA A 286 0.57 -15.48 -9.07
N ALA A 287 1.35 -16.48 -8.65
CA ALA A 287 2.09 -17.36 -9.57
C ALA A 287 1.18 -18.33 -10.35
N THR A 288 -0.04 -18.60 -9.84
CA THR A 288 -1.05 -19.40 -10.54
C THR A 288 -1.94 -18.58 -11.47
N GLU A 289 -1.96 -17.26 -11.29
CA GLU A 289 -2.73 -16.34 -12.12
C GLU A 289 -1.94 -15.92 -13.36
N GLU A 290 -2.65 -15.73 -14.47
CA GLU A 290 -2.07 -15.12 -15.66
C GLU A 290 -1.97 -13.60 -15.50
N GLY A 291 -1.07 -12.98 -16.25
CA GLY A 291 -0.88 -11.54 -16.20
C GLY A 291 0.15 -11.09 -15.17
N GLY A 292 0.35 -9.78 -15.07
CA GLY A 292 1.42 -9.19 -14.26
C GLY A 292 1.26 -9.35 -12.74
N ALA A 293 0.31 -10.15 -12.24
CA ALA A 293 -0.02 -10.26 -10.82
C ALA A 293 1.21 -10.53 -9.95
N CYS A 294 2.07 -11.49 -10.32
CA CYS A 294 3.24 -11.76 -9.50
C CYS A 294 4.27 -10.61 -9.53
N ARG A 295 4.34 -9.85 -10.62
CA ARG A 295 5.15 -8.62 -10.66
C ARG A 295 4.59 -7.58 -9.70
N GLU A 296 3.28 -7.41 -9.63
CA GLU A 296 2.62 -6.49 -8.69
C GLU A 296 2.83 -6.88 -7.22
N VAL A 297 2.80 -8.18 -6.91
CA VAL A 297 3.08 -8.66 -5.55
C VAL A 297 4.55 -8.46 -5.20
N THR A 298 5.49 -8.82 -6.08
CA THR A 298 6.94 -8.65 -5.83
C THR A 298 7.44 -7.20 -5.84
N SER A 299 6.63 -6.26 -6.34
CA SER A 299 6.86 -4.82 -6.22
C SER A 299 6.09 -4.16 -5.07
N HIS A 300 5.30 -4.94 -4.32
CA HIS A 300 4.43 -4.49 -3.23
C HIS A 300 3.34 -3.48 -3.64
N ALA A 301 3.05 -3.37 -4.94
CA ALA A 301 2.14 -2.36 -5.48
C ALA A 301 0.67 -2.81 -5.47
N PHE A 302 0.40 -4.07 -5.85
CA PHE A 302 -0.94 -4.68 -5.90
C PHE A 302 -2.00 -3.95 -6.75
N PHE A 303 -1.71 -2.87 -7.49
CA PHE A 303 -2.74 -2.05 -8.14
C PHE A 303 -3.36 -2.70 -9.39
N ASP A 304 -2.57 -3.43 -10.17
CA ASP A 304 -2.99 -4.00 -11.47
C ASP A 304 -3.16 -5.54 -11.43
N GLY A 305 -3.18 -6.14 -10.24
CA GLY A 305 -3.21 -7.60 -10.10
C GLY A 305 -3.19 -8.07 -8.66
N VAL A 306 -4.27 -7.82 -7.92
CA VAL A 306 -4.48 -8.35 -6.57
C VAL A 306 -4.75 -9.86 -6.67
N PRO A 307 -3.87 -10.74 -6.16
CA PRO A 307 -4.13 -12.16 -6.26
C PRO A 307 -5.34 -12.58 -5.44
N HIS A 308 -6.19 -13.43 -6.01
CA HIS A 308 -7.42 -13.91 -5.40
C HIS A 308 -7.12 -15.10 -4.49
N ILE A 309 -7.30 -14.91 -3.18
CA ILE A 309 -7.17 -15.98 -2.18
C ILE A 309 -8.54 -16.30 -1.57
N ARG A 310 -8.75 -17.54 -1.13
CA ARG A 310 -10.05 -18.01 -0.61
C ARG A 310 -9.89 -18.98 0.56
N GLY A 311 -10.99 -19.21 1.29
CA GLY A 311 -11.03 -20.20 2.37
C GLY A 311 -9.98 -19.93 3.45
N ALA A 312 -9.23 -20.97 3.83
CA ALA A 312 -8.25 -20.90 4.93
C ALA A 312 -7.15 -19.84 4.73
N GLU A 313 -6.76 -19.57 3.48
CA GLU A 313 -5.75 -18.55 3.14
C GLU A 313 -6.27 -17.15 3.40
N LEU A 314 -7.51 -16.87 2.98
CA LEU A 314 -8.20 -15.61 3.25
C LEU A 314 -8.39 -15.40 4.77
N GLU A 315 -8.79 -16.45 5.48
CA GLU A 315 -8.91 -16.38 6.94
C GLU A 315 -7.56 -16.10 7.62
N GLN A 316 -6.45 -16.60 7.07
CA GLN A 316 -5.10 -16.32 7.58
C GLN A 316 -4.71 -14.86 7.36
N GLU A 317 -4.96 -14.31 6.18
CA GLU A 317 -4.81 -12.87 5.89
C GLU A 317 -5.62 -12.02 6.87
N GLN A 318 -6.92 -12.32 7.04
CA GLN A 318 -7.82 -11.60 7.93
C GLN A 318 -7.40 -11.68 9.41
N ARG A 319 -6.91 -12.84 9.87
CA ARG A 319 -6.37 -12.99 11.24
C ARG A 319 -5.14 -12.09 11.44
N LEU A 320 -4.22 -12.08 10.48
CA LEU A 320 -3.04 -11.19 10.54
C LEU A 320 -3.47 -9.73 10.53
N ALA A 321 -4.35 -9.32 9.61
CA ALA A 321 -4.84 -7.95 9.51
C ALA A 321 -5.48 -7.45 10.81
N ARG A 322 -6.31 -8.28 11.46
CA ARG A 322 -6.89 -7.98 12.78
C ARG A 322 -5.84 -7.78 13.86
N HIS A 323 -4.87 -8.69 13.93
CA HIS A 323 -3.77 -8.59 14.89
C HIS A 323 -2.97 -7.29 14.68
N MET A 324 -2.65 -6.95 13.44
CA MET A 324 -1.91 -5.74 13.09
C MET A 324 -2.72 -4.46 13.36
N LEU A 325 -4.02 -4.46 13.10
CA LEU A 325 -4.92 -3.37 13.46
C LEU A 325 -4.94 -3.16 14.98
N GLY A 326 -5.17 -4.23 15.76
CA GLY A 326 -5.22 -4.17 17.22
C GLY A 326 -3.89 -3.76 17.87
N SER A 327 -2.76 -4.06 17.23
CA SER A 327 -1.42 -3.66 17.67
C SER A 327 -0.94 -2.32 17.10
N ARG A 328 -1.76 -1.65 16.28
CA ARG A 328 -1.45 -0.38 15.59
C ARG A 328 -0.16 -0.45 14.75
N LEU A 329 0.03 -1.58 14.07
CA LEU A 329 1.13 -1.78 13.12
C LEU A 329 0.77 -1.32 11.70
N LEU A 330 -0.51 -1.08 11.40
CA LEU A 330 -0.96 -0.62 10.08
C LEU A 330 -0.83 0.90 9.88
N THR A 331 -0.42 1.63 10.91
CA THR A 331 -0.10 3.06 10.74
C THR A 331 1.29 3.18 10.14
N PRO A 332 1.47 3.86 9.00
CA PRO A 332 2.79 4.01 8.39
C PRO A 332 3.79 4.61 9.37
N ARG A 333 4.97 4.01 9.41
CA ARG A 333 6.11 4.49 10.17
C ARG A 333 7.29 4.58 9.23
N GLU A 334 8.09 5.63 9.37
CA GLU A 334 9.33 5.75 8.62
C GLU A 334 10.29 4.65 9.09
N GLY A 335 10.42 3.61 8.26
CA GLY A 335 11.43 2.58 8.41
C GLY A 335 12.78 3.06 7.88
N MET A 336 13.85 2.85 8.64
CA MET A 336 15.19 2.94 8.10
C MET A 336 15.48 1.64 7.35
N GLY A 337 15.57 1.70 6.02
CA GLY A 337 16.01 0.57 5.21
C GLY A 337 17.36 0.05 5.71
N ARG A 338 17.45 -1.26 5.93
CA ARG A 338 18.68 -1.92 6.38
C ARG A 338 19.31 -2.65 5.21
N GLU A 339 20.61 -2.46 5.03
CA GLU A 339 21.37 -3.36 4.16
C GLU A 339 21.37 -4.76 4.78
N SER A 340 21.08 -5.75 3.94
CA SER A 340 20.93 -7.12 4.36
C SER A 340 21.69 -8.05 3.42
N VAL A 341 22.36 -9.03 4.01
CA VAL A 341 23.05 -10.10 3.27
C VAL A 341 22.19 -11.36 3.40
N ILE A 342 21.77 -11.91 2.27
CA ILE A 342 21.02 -13.17 2.22
C ILE A 342 21.94 -14.29 2.71
N PRO A 343 21.58 -15.06 3.75
CA PRO A 343 22.40 -16.17 4.22
C PRO A 343 22.61 -17.20 3.11
N SER A 344 23.84 -17.71 2.98
CA SER A 344 24.18 -18.72 1.97
C SER A 344 23.32 -19.98 2.08
N TRP A 345 22.97 -20.39 3.31
CA TRP A 345 22.10 -21.54 3.53
C TRP A 345 20.70 -21.36 2.92
N ALA A 346 20.17 -20.12 2.91
CA ALA A 346 18.86 -19.82 2.35
C ALA A 346 18.92 -19.80 0.83
N LEU A 347 19.99 -19.23 0.24
CA LEU A 347 20.23 -19.26 -1.21
C LEU A 347 20.38 -20.69 -1.73
N GLN A 348 21.19 -21.51 -1.07
CA GLN A 348 21.37 -22.91 -1.43
C GLN A 348 20.03 -23.66 -1.38
N ARG A 349 19.27 -23.49 -0.30
CA ARG A 349 17.98 -24.16 -0.13
C ARG A 349 16.95 -23.72 -1.18
N ALA A 350 16.88 -22.43 -1.48
CA ALA A 350 16.05 -21.88 -2.54
C ALA A 350 16.46 -22.38 -3.93
N SER A 351 17.76 -22.55 -4.16
CA SER A 351 18.29 -23.14 -5.40
C SER A 351 17.88 -24.60 -5.56
N GLU A 352 17.98 -25.38 -4.48
CA GLU A 352 17.56 -26.79 -4.47
C GLU A 352 16.05 -26.97 -4.70
N SER A 353 15.21 -26.10 -4.14
CA SER A 353 13.74 -26.22 -4.25
C SER A 353 13.20 -25.74 -5.60
N SER A 354 13.72 -24.65 -6.14
CA SER A 354 13.28 -24.07 -7.42
C SER A 354 13.98 -24.68 -8.64
N GLY A 355 15.17 -25.26 -8.46
CA GLY A 355 16.04 -25.64 -9.57
C GLY A 355 16.75 -24.45 -10.24
N LEU A 356 16.57 -23.22 -9.73
CA LEU A 356 17.27 -22.03 -10.20
C LEU A 356 18.68 -21.99 -9.60
N PRO A 357 19.74 -21.67 -10.37
CA PRO A 357 21.07 -21.44 -9.80
C PRO A 357 21.06 -20.27 -8.79
N GLU A 358 21.87 -20.34 -7.72
CA GLU A 358 21.98 -19.26 -6.71
C GLU A 358 22.26 -17.88 -7.33
N SER A 359 23.08 -17.83 -8.39
CA SER A 359 23.36 -16.59 -9.12
C SER A 359 22.13 -16.02 -9.82
N THR A 360 21.25 -16.89 -10.33
CA THR A 360 20.00 -16.50 -10.98
C THR A 360 19.01 -15.96 -9.95
N ILE A 361 18.92 -16.61 -8.78
CA ILE A 361 18.10 -16.11 -7.66
C ILE A 361 18.56 -14.71 -7.26
N THR A 362 19.85 -14.55 -6.98
CA THR A 362 20.44 -13.25 -6.58
C THR A 362 20.16 -12.16 -7.61
N LYS A 363 20.45 -12.44 -8.89
CA LYS A 363 20.20 -11.49 -9.99
C LYS A 363 18.71 -11.14 -10.15
N SER A 364 17.82 -12.11 -9.93
CA SER A 364 16.37 -11.89 -10.00
C SER A 364 15.86 -10.98 -8.89
N LEU A 365 16.49 -11.02 -7.72
CA LEU A 365 16.14 -10.16 -6.58
C LEU A 365 16.71 -8.74 -6.74
N GLU A 366 17.83 -8.57 -7.44
CA GLU A 366 18.42 -7.27 -7.77
C GLU A 366 17.66 -6.53 -8.88
N ASP A 367 17.12 -7.25 -9.85
CA ASP A 367 16.38 -6.68 -10.99
C ASP A 367 14.86 -6.87 -10.82
N PHE A 368 14.14 -5.77 -10.59
CA PHE A 368 12.68 -5.76 -10.45
C PHE A 368 11.94 -6.25 -11.71
N ALA A 369 12.56 -6.14 -12.88
CA ALA A 369 11.97 -6.57 -14.15
C ALA A 369 12.36 -8.01 -14.53
N HIS A 370 13.13 -8.71 -13.69
CA HIS A 370 13.61 -10.05 -14.03
C HIS A 370 12.43 -11.04 -14.15
N PRO A 371 12.34 -11.84 -15.24
CA PRO A 371 11.20 -12.73 -15.47
C PRO A 371 11.06 -13.82 -14.40
N GLN A 372 12.15 -14.19 -13.72
CA GLN A 372 12.17 -15.20 -12.67
C GLN A 372 12.10 -14.60 -11.25
N ARG A 373 11.85 -13.29 -11.10
CA ARG A 373 11.77 -12.63 -9.78
C ARG A 373 10.73 -13.27 -8.88
N CYS A 374 9.55 -13.56 -9.41
CA CYS A 374 8.47 -14.22 -8.70
C CYS A 374 8.92 -15.56 -8.09
N GLU A 375 9.39 -16.47 -8.94
CA GLU A 375 9.84 -17.81 -8.57
C GLU A 375 11.02 -17.76 -7.58
N ALA A 376 11.99 -16.87 -7.82
CA ALA A 376 13.13 -16.67 -6.93
C ALA A 376 12.70 -16.14 -5.54
N THR A 377 11.73 -15.22 -5.50
CA THR A 377 11.22 -14.65 -4.23
C THR A 377 10.45 -15.71 -3.44
N ILE A 378 9.59 -16.49 -4.10
CA ILE A 378 8.86 -17.62 -3.47
C ILE A 378 9.86 -18.61 -2.86
N ALA A 379 10.82 -19.09 -3.65
CA ALA A 379 11.78 -20.10 -3.22
C ALA A 379 12.66 -19.61 -2.05
N LEU A 380 13.09 -18.35 -2.09
CA LEU A 380 13.87 -17.76 -1.00
C LEU A 380 13.04 -17.57 0.27
N LEU A 381 11.80 -17.12 0.15
CA LEU A 381 10.93 -16.91 1.30
C LEU A 381 10.56 -18.25 1.96
N GLU A 382 10.29 -19.29 1.16
CA GLU A 382 10.12 -20.66 1.66
C GLU A 382 11.36 -21.14 2.43
N ALA A 383 12.56 -20.97 1.86
CA ALA A 383 13.80 -21.34 2.53
C ALA A 383 13.98 -20.61 3.87
N LEU A 384 13.71 -19.29 3.92
CA LEU A 384 13.82 -18.52 5.16
C LEU A 384 12.79 -18.94 6.21
N LEU A 385 11.55 -19.24 5.80
CA LEU A 385 10.46 -19.67 6.68
C LEU A 385 10.60 -21.12 7.16
N GLU A 386 11.42 -21.96 6.53
CA GLU A 386 11.79 -23.28 7.06
C GLU A 386 12.63 -23.16 8.36
N ARG A 387 13.37 -22.05 8.55
CA ARG A 387 14.23 -21.79 9.71
C ARG A 387 14.05 -20.35 10.23
N PRO A 388 12.86 -19.99 10.73
CA PRO A 388 12.52 -18.60 11.03
C PRO A 388 13.37 -18.00 12.17
N ALA A 389 13.91 -18.84 13.05
CA ALA A 389 14.83 -18.41 14.11
C ALA A 389 16.21 -17.97 13.58
N ASP A 390 16.63 -18.52 12.43
CA ASP A 390 17.94 -18.25 11.80
C ASP A 390 17.84 -17.21 10.67
N ALA A 391 16.62 -16.86 10.23
CA ALA A 391 16.37 -15.87 9.21
C ALA A 391 16.67 -14.44 9.75
N PRO A 392 17.59 -13.68 9.13
CA PRO A 392 17.80 -12.29 9.49
C PRO A 392 16.54 -11.47 9.18
N LEU A 393 16.10 -10.64 10.12
CA LEU A 393 14.90 -9.82 9.93
C LEU A 393 15.05 -8.87 8.76
N GLU A 394 16.27 -8.37 8.57
CA GLU A 394 16.64 -7.47 7.49
C GLU A 394 16.45 -8.11 6.10
N VAL A 395 16.54 -9.44 5.99
CA VAL A 395 16.23 -10.13 4.73
C VAL A 395 14.71 -10.22 4.52
N LEU A 396 13.97 -10.63 5.55
CA LEU A 396 12.50 -10.76 5.49
C LEU A 396 11.79 -9.42 5.26
N ASP A 397 12.37 -8.33 5.76
CA ASP A 397 11.89 -6.96 5.56
C ASP A 397 12.02 -6.51 4.09
N ARG A 398 13.03 -7.02 3.37
CA ARG A 398 13.37 -6.57 2.00
C ARG A 398 12.66 -7.33 0.88
N LEU A 399 12.24 -8.57 1.11
CA LEU A 399 11.57 -9.43 0.11
C LEU A 399 10.11 -9.02 -0.10
#